data_AF-A0A942BUN6-F1
#
_entry.id   AF-A0A942BUN6-F1
#
_cell.length_a   1.000
_cell.length_b   1.000
_cell.length_c   1.000
_cell.angle_alpha   90.00
_cell.angle_beta   90.00
_cell.angle_gamma   90.00
#
_symmetry.space_group_name_H-M   'P 1'
#
loop_
_entity.id
_entity.type
_entity.pdbx_description
1 polymer ?
#
loop_
_entity_poly.entity_id
_entity_poly.type
_entity_poly.pdbx_seq_one_letter_code
_entity_poly.pdbx_strand_id
1 'polypeptide(L)'
;MQPSQNFFSRECIRYLSCAALMVCIVSAAAAVCFSQKRAEADRESLKDAISLTRDNELKKSEAILHKLIKADPDNAKARTELAFNLTKQRRFVEAYETILSVLDKDKKDSRALSVLGSLLLASGRIREARAIIYTALDLRRGEHLAWASLGMLDYYDNDVDQAINSLKQAIYLAPREPDYYFSLAQASVRADRYKDAAIAYDRFLSVSGAMDVDRRERIRGLVSFLRYLDARPSLYDASGAGTTTVKFDLVTNRPIIEVRVNDYSKPLRFVIDTGSGMTVISNKTAELLGMKEVARGGNARGVGGDGKFPIIYGFVNEIKMGDVSVHNIPVYIRDVNSRTQIDGYLGLAVISKFFATIDYGTKTLTLSKEDTVDAFSKENADHILPLRLTPSGFLSGEVGVAGIETNLNFIVDTAASVSVISDNIAAAEAIKKYLSDQRYRVIGAAGEVVDAPTFLLPRVTFGQNVRAPLVAVALDLDVINESSGFDQAGILGGNFLRNYRVAFDFKRARVRLTPIASETGENTGKQQLNED
;
A
#
# COMPACT_ATOMS: atom_id res chain seq x y z
N MET A 1 -98.46 7.11 -15.10
CA MET A 1 -97.03 6.76 -14.95
C MET A 1 -96.45 6.57 -16.34
N GLN A 2 -95.60 7.50 -16.79
CA GLN A 2 -94.93 7.49 -18.09
C GLN A 2 -93.62 6.67 -18.03
N PRO A 3 -93.21 5.99 -19.12
CA PRO A 3 -91.84 5.51 -19.28
C PRO A 3 -90.99 6.52 -20.07
N SER A 4 -89.82 6.86 -19.56
CA SER A 4 -88.84 7.77 -20.14
C SER A 4 -87.98 7.09 -21.23
N GLN A 5 -87.69 7.86 -22.29
CA GLN A 5 -86.86 7.46 -23.42
C GLN A 5 -85.37 7.46 -23.08
N ASN A 6 -84.65 6.40 -23.46
CA ASN A 6 -83.18 6.35 -23.44
C ASN A 6 -82.62 6.92 -24.76
N PHE A 7 -82.06 8.12 -24.69
CA PHE A 7 -81.40 8.83 -25.78
C PHE A 7 -79.87 8.72 -25.61
N PHE A 8 -79.25 7.70 -26.20
CA PHE A 8 -77.80 7.71 -26.46
C PHE A 8 -77.53 7.13 -27.84
N SER A 9 -77.15 7.99 -28.79
CA SER A 9 -76.88 7.61 -30.17
C SER A 9 -75.58 6.79 -30.29
N ARG A 10 -75.52 5.85 -31.25
CA ARG A 10 -74.32 5.06 -31.56
C ARG A 10 -73.09 5.92 -31.89
N GLU A 11 -73.28 7.17 -32.29
CA GLU A 11 -72.21 8.14 -32.50
C GLU A 11 -71.56 8.60 -31.19
N CYS A 12 -72.34 8.88 -30.14
CA CYS A 12 -71.79 9.24 -28.82
C CYS A 12 -70.89 8.14 -28.25
N ILE A 13 -71.25 6.87 -28.43
CA ILE A 13 -70.43 5.73 -27.98
C ILE A 13 -69.10 5.66 -28.76
N ARG A 14 -69.10 5.93 -30.08
CA ARG A 14 -67.86 6.01 -30.88
C ARG A 14 -66.95 7.16 -30.47
N TYR A 15 -67.51 8.35 -30.17
CA TYR A 15 -66.74 9.50 -29.70
C TYR A 15 -66.15 9.27 -28.30
N LEU A 16 -66.91 8.68 -27.37
CA LEU A 16 -66.39 8.30 -26.04
C LEU A 16 -65.29 7.23 -26.13
N SER A 17 -65.42 6.26 -27.05
CA SER A 17 -64.41 5.22 -27.29
C SER A 17 -63.11 5.80 -27.85
N CYS A 18 -63.20 6.72 -28.81
CA CYS A 18 -62.03 7.41 -29.39
C CYS A 18 -61.37 8.36 -28.39
N ALA A 19 -62.15 9.06 -27.56
CA ALA A 19 -61.63 9.94 -26.52
C ALA A 19 -60.90 9.14 -25.43
N ALA A 20 -61.45 8.00 -24.99
CA ALA A 20 -60.78 7.11 -24.03
C ALA A 20 -59.47 6.53 -24.61
N LEU A 21 -59.48 6.10 -25.88
CA LEU A 21 -58.28 5.60 -26.56
C LEU A 21 -57.20 6.70 -26.68
N MET A 22 -57.58 7.93 -27.03
CA MET A 22 -56.66 9.08 -27.07
C MET A 22 -56.08 9.40 -25.69
N VAL A 23 -56.88 9.38 -24.63
CA VAL A 23 -56.39 9.61 -23.26
C VAL A 23 -55.39 8.52 -22.83
N CYS A 24 -55.64 7.25 -23.16
CA CYS A 24 -54.71 6.15 -22.91
C CYS A 24 -53.41 6.28 -23.72
N ILE A 25 -53.46 6.73 -24.98
CA ILE A 25 -52.27 6.95 -25.80
C ILE A 25 -51.46 8.14 -25.28
N VAL A 26 -52.12 9.23 -24.89
CA VAL A 26 -51.45 10.42 -24.33
C VAL A 26 -50.83 10.10 -22.96
N SER A 27 -51.48 9.33 -22.11
CA SER A 27 -50.92 8.92 -20.81
C SER A 27 -49.75 7.94 -20.95
N ALA A 28 -49.83 7.00 -21.89
CA ALA A 28 -48.71 6.11 -22.22
C ALA A 28 -47.52 6.88 -22.80
N ALA A 29 -47.76 7.82 -23.73
CA ALA A 29 -46.70 8.67 -24.30
C ALA A 29 -46.06 9.59 -23.24
N ALA A 30 -46.85 10.14 -22.32
CA ALA A 30 -46.35 10.92 -21.19
C ALA A 30 -45.50 10.08 -20.22
N ALA A 31 -45.92 8.84 -19.93
CA ALA A 31 -45.17 7.92 -19.09
C ALA A 31 -43.83 7.51 -19.72
N VAL A 32 -43.80 7.25 -21.03
CA VAL A 32 -42.56 6.96 -21.78
C VAL A 32 -41.63 8.16 -21.79
N CYS A 33 -42.14 9.37 -22.05
CA CYS A 33 -41.35 10.61 -22.04
C CYS A 33 -40.77 10.91 -20.64
N PHE A 34 -41.57 10.69 -19.58
CA PHE A 34 -41.12 10.85 -18.20
C PHE A 34 -40.05 9.80 -17.82
N SER A 35 -40.23 8.55 -18.24
CA SER A 35 -39.26 7.47 -18.06
C SER A 35 -37.93 7.77 -18.77
N GLN A 36 -37.98 8.27 -20.01
CA GLN A 36 -36.78 8.67 -20.76
C GLN A 36 -36.04 9.84 -20.11
N LYS A 37 -36.75 10.89 -19.68
CA LYS A 37 -36.13 12.03 -18.97
C LYS A 37 -35.49 11.60 -17.65
N ARG A 38 -36.14 10.69 -16.91
CA ARG A 38 -35.57 10.14 -15.68
C ARG A 38 -34.31 9.31 -15.94
N ALA A 39 -34.34 8.43 -16.94
CA ALA A 39 -33.18 7.62 -17.32
C ALA A 39 -31.99 8.48 -17.80
N GLU A 40 -32.26 9.62 -18.43
CA GLU A 40 -31.24 10.60 -18.82
C GLU A 40 -30.66 11.33 -17.61
N ALA A 41 -31.50 11.78 -16.67
CA ALA A 41 -31.06 12.40 -15.43
C ALA A 41 -30.24 11.43 -14.53
N ASP A 42 -30.65 10.16 -14.46
CA ASP A 42 -29.93 9.13 -13.72
C ASP A 42 -28.56 8.83 -14.37
N ARG A 43 -28.49 8.84 -15.71
CA ARG A 43 -27.24 8.69 -16.45
C ARG A 43 -26.28 9.85 -16.19
N GLU A 44 -26.79 11.08 -16.14
CA GLU A 44 -25.96 12.25 -15.86
C GLU A 44 -25.47 12.24 -14.41
N SER A 45 -26.35 11.94 -13.46
CA SER A 45 -25.99 11.76 -12.05
C SER A 45 -24.91 10.68 -11.86
N LEU A 46 -24.97 9.58 -12.61
CA LEU A 46 -23.94 8.55 -12.57
C LEU A 46 -22.58 9.06 -13.09
N LYS A 47 -22.56 9.85 -14.17
CA LYS A 47 -21.32 10.46 -14.67
C LYS A 47 -20.74 11.44 -13.65
N ASP A 48 -21.59 12.22 -12.98
CA ASP A 48 -21.18 13.14 -11.92
C ASP A 48 -20.52 12.37 -10.77
N ALA A 49 -21.13 11.27 -10.32
CA ALA A 49 -20.55 10.39 -9.30
C ALA A 49 -19.19 9.81 -9.73
N ILE A 50 -19.07 9.34 -10.98
CA ILE A 50 -17.80 8.84 -11.52
C ILE A 50 -16.74 9.95 -11.53
N SER A 51 -17.09 11.17 -11.96
CA SER A 51 -16.15 12.30 -11.92
C SER A 51 -15.73 12.64 -10.50
N LEU A 52 -16.67 12.68 -9.55
CA LEU A 52 -16.36 12.94 -8.14
C LEU A 52 -15.46 11.85 -7.54
N THR A 53 -15.66 10.57 -7.90
CA THR A 53 -14.76 9.48 -7.47
C THR A 53 -13.34 9.67 -8.00
N ARG A 54 -13.22 10.05 -9.28
CA ARG A 54 -11.95 10.35 -9.95
C ARG A 54 -11.25 11.57 -9.35
N ASP A 55 -12.01 12.60 -8.99
CA ASP A 55 -11.53 13.81 -8.31
C ASP A 55 -11.32 13.62 -6.79
N ASN A 56 -11.39 12.37 -6.31
CA ASN A 56 -11.20 11.98 -4.90
C ASN A 56 -12.22 12.61 -3.92
N GLU A 57 -13.35 13.11 -4.42
CA GLU A 57 -14.50 13.63 -3.66
C GLU A 57 -15.43 12.46 -3.26
N LEU A 58 -14.85 11.47 -2.59
CA LEU A 58 -15.44 10.13 -2.42
C LEU A 58 -16.80 10.16 -1.72
N LYS A 59 -16.96 10.97 -0.67
CA LYS A 59 -18.23 11.09 0.08
C LYS A 59 -19.36 11.72 -0.73
N LYS A 60 -19.05 12.71 -1.57
CA LYS A 60 -20.06 13.34 -2.45
C LYS A 60 -20.53 12.35 -3.51
N SER A 61 -19.58 11.60 -4.10
CA SER A 61 -19.91 10.52 -5.03
C SER A 61 -20.78 9.44 -4.38
N GLU A 62 -20.38 8.94 -3.20
CA GLU A 62 -21.13 7.92 -2.46
C GLU A 62 -22.59 8.35 -2.22
N ALA A 63 -22.82 9.61 -1.84
CA ALA A 63 -24.16 10.14 -1.63
C ALA A 63 -25.03 10.12 -2.90
N ILE A 64 -24.44 10.37 -4.09
CA ILE A 64 -25.15 10.29 -5.37
C ILE A 64 -25.44 8.83 -5.72
N LEU A 65 -24.48 7.94 -5.54
CA LEU A 65 -24.62 6.52 -5.86
C LEU A 65 -25.72 5.85 -5.00
N HIS A 66 -25.78 6.17 -3.71
CA HIS A 66 -26.87 5.70 -2.84
C HIS A 66 -28.24 6.21 -3.28
N LYS A 67 -28.34 7.46 -3.76
CA LYS A 67 -29.61 7.99 -4.31
C LYS A 67 -30.04 7.23 -5.56
N LEU A 68 -29.10 6.93 -6.46
CA LEU A 68 -29.37 6.15 -7.67
C LEU A 68 -29.84 4.73 -7.33
N ILE A 69 -29.19 4.06 -6.38
CA ILE A 69 -29.54 2.71 -5.93
C ILE A 69 -30.89 2.71 -5.18
N LYS A 70 -31.19 3.75 -4.41
CA LYS A 70 -32.50 3.88 -3.75
C LYS A 70 -33.63 4.07 -4.77
N ALA A 71 -33.36 4.79 -5.86
CA ALA A 71 -34.32 5.05 -6.92
C ALA A 71 -34.55 3.83 -7.83
N ASP A 72 -33.49 3.04 -8.05
CA ASP A 72 -33.49 1.77 -8.78
C ASP A 72 -32.55 0.77 -8.08
N PRO A 73 -33.09 -0.12 -7.23
CA PRO A 73 -32.29 -1.12 -6.52
C PRO A 73 -31.53 -2.08 -7.44
N ASP A 74 -31.94 -2.25 -8.70
CA ASP A 74 -31.33 -3.15 -9.66
C ASP A 74 -30.29 -2.47 -10.55
N ASN A 75 -29.98 -1.20 -10.30
CA ASN A 75 -28.97 -0.43 -11.05
C ASN A 75 -27.55 -0.98 -10.80
N ALA A 76 -27.17 -2.00 -11.58
CA ALA A 76 -25.88 -2.67 -11.50
C ALA A 76 -24.71 -1.70 -11.65
N LYS A 77 -24.81 -0.72 -12.59
CA LYS A 77 -23.75 0.27 -12.82
C LYS A 77 -23.50 1.14 -11.60
N ALA A 78 -24.56 1.65 -10.96
CA ALA A 78 -24.42 2.44 -9.73
C ALA A 78 -23.83 1.61 -8.58
N ARG A 79 -24.22 0.33 -8.44
CA ARG A 79 -23.62 -0.58 -7.45
C ARG A 79 -22.14 -0.86 -7.73
N THR A 80 -21.76 -1.09 -8.98
CA THR A 80 -20.36 -1.30 -9.36
C THR A 80 -19.50 -0.07 -9.08
N GLU A 81 -19.98 1.13 -9.40
CA GLU A 81 -19.28 2.37 -9.08
C GLU A 81 -19.27 2.67 -7.58
N LEU A 82 -20.31 2.27 -6.83
CA LEU A 82 -20.30 2.34 -5.36
C LEU A 82 -19.24 1.42 -4.77
N ALA A 83 -19.13 0.17 -5.24
CA ALA A 83 -18.10 -0.75 -4.78
C ALA A 83 -16.69 -0.23 -5.09
N PHE A 84 -16.46 0.35 -6.27
CA PHE A 84 -15.19 0.98 -6.60
C PHE A 84 -14.89 2.18 -5.69
N ASN A 85 -15.88 3.04 -5.46
CA ASN A 85 -15.76 4.17 -4.54
C ASN A 85 -15.45 3.73 -3.10
N LEU A 86 -16.15 2.71 -2.58
CA LEU A 86 -15.91 2.10 -1.27
C LEU A 86 -14.51 1.48 -1.18
N THR A 87 -14.02 0.88 -2.28
CA THR A 87 -12.64 0.38 -2.38
C THR A 87 -11.62 1.51 -2.22
N LYS A 88 -11.82 2.66 -2.88
CA LYS A 88 -10.96 3.85 -2.69
C LYS A 88 -11.03 4.41 -1.27
N GLN A 89 -12.17 4.25 -0.59
CA GLN A 89 -12.34 4.58 0.82
C GLN A 89 -11.79 3.50 1.78
N ARG A 90 -11.20 2.41 1.27
CA ARG A 90 -10.71 1.25 2.04
C ARG A 90 -11.79 0.54 2.88
N ARG A 91 -13.07 0.72 2.55
CA ARG A 91 -14.22 0.04 3.18
C ARG A 91 -14.45 -1.31 2.51
N PHE A 92 -13.48 -2.22 2.69
CA PHE A 92 -13.36 -3.43 1.88
C PHE A 92 -14.53 -4.41 2.03
N VAL A 93 -15.07 -4.57 3.25
CA VAL A 93 -16.20 -5.48 3.50
C VAL A 93 -17.45 -5.01 2.74
N GLU A 94 -17.82 -3.74 2.90
CA GLU A 94 -18.99 -3.16 2.22
C GLU A 94 -18.80 -3.14 0.69
N ALA A 95 -17.58 -2.87 0.21
CA ALA A 95 -17.25 -2.94 -1.22
C ALA A 95 -17.45 -4.37 -1.76
N TYR A 96 -17.02 -5.38 -1.00
CA TYR A 96 -17.13 -6.79 -1.37
C TYR A 96 -18.59 -7.24 -1.45
N GLU A 97 -19.39 -6.94 -0.43
CA GLU A 97 -20.83 -7.25 -0.42
C GLU A 97 -21.56 -6.55 -1.58
N THR A 98 -21.23 -5.27 -1.82
CA THR A 98 -21.83 -4.48 -2.89
C THR A 98 -21.52 -5.08 -4.27
N ILE A 99 -20.26 -5.42 -4.54
CA ILE A 99 -19.87 -5.95 -5.86
C ILE A 99 -20.36 -7.38 -6.09
N LEU A 100 -20.41 -8.22 -5.05
CA LEU A 100 -20.97 -9.56 -5.16
C LEU A 100 -22.44 -9.51 -5.55
N SER A 101 -23.22 -8.56 -5.02
CA SER A 101 -24.64 -8.42 -5.40
C SER A 101 -24.87 -8.14 -6.89
N VAL A 102 -23.86 -7.60 -7.59
CA VAL A 102 -23.86 -7.42 -9.06
C VAL A 102 -23.50 -8.74 -9.74
N LEU A 103 -22.42 -9.38 -9.29
CA LEU A 103 -21.90 -10.63 -9.87
C LEU A 103 -22.83 -11.83 -9.66
N ASP A 104 -23.66 -11.82 -8.62
CA ASP A 104 -24.70 -12.83 -8.40
C ASP A 104 -25.75 -12.83 -9.52
N LYS A 105 -26.01 -11.66 -10.12
CA LYS A 105 -26.94 -11.49 -11.23
C LYS A 105 -26.26 -11.71 -12.57
N ASP A 106 -25.05 -11.21 -12.74
CA ASP A 106 -24.23 -11.42 -13.94
C ASP A 106 -22.78 -11.75 -13.57
N LYS A 107 -22.48 -13.05 -13.54
CA LYS A 107 -21.14 -13.58 -13.23
C LYS A 107 -20.09 -13.23 -14.28
N LYS A 108 -20.50 -12.72 -15.45
CA LYS A 108 -19.63 -12.38 -16.58
C LYS A 108 -19.58 -10.87 -16.83
N ASP A 109 -20.06 -10.05 -15.89
CA ASP A 109 -19.86 -8.61 -15.97
C ASP A 109 -18.37 -8.29 -15.79
N SER A 110 -17.71 -8.00 -16.91
CA SER A 110 -16.27 -7.71 -16.98
C SER A 110 -15.87 -6.49 -16.15
N ARG A 111 -16.74 -5.47 -16.05
CA ARG A 111 -16.46 -4.26 -15.27
C ARG A 111 -16.58 -4.58 -13.78
N ALA A 112 -17.59 -5.33 -13.38
CA ALA A 112 -17.75 -5.75 -11.99
C ALA A 112 -16.60 -6.68 -11.53
N LEU A 113 -16.16 -7.60 -12.39
CA LEU A 113 -14.96 -8.42 -12.15
C LEU A 113 -13.70 -7.56 -12.02
N SER A 114 -13.54 -6.52 -12.84
CA SER A 114 -12.40 -5.59 -12.72
C SER A 114 -12.39 -4.86 -11.38
N VAL A 115 -13.57 -4.41 -10.89
CA VAL A 115 -13.71 -3.78 -9.58
C VAL A 115 -13.44 -4.78 -8.45
N LEU A 116 -13.93 -6.02 -8.54
CA LEU A 116 -13.62 -7.07 -7.58
C LEU A 116 -12.11 -7.37 -7.53
N GLY A 117 -11.45 -7.48 -8.69
CA GLY A 117 -10.01 -7.70 -8.76
C GLY A 117 -9.23 -6.55 -8.14
N SER A 118 -9.62 -5.29 -8.41
CA SER A 118 -9.01 -4.11 -7.78
C SER A 118 -9.24 -4.07 -6.26
N LEU A 119 -10.42 -4.49 -5.78
CA LEU A 119 -10.74 -4.60 -4.36
C LEU A 119 -9.88 -5.67 -3.66
N LEU A 120 -9.76 -6.84 -4.27
CA LEU A 120 -8.92 -7.93 -3.77
C LEU A 120 -7.45 -7.49 -3.72
N LEU A 121 -6.98 -6.76 -4.73
CA LEU A 121 -5.64 -6.19 -4.75
C LEU A 121 -5.45 -5.20 -3.59
N ALA A 122 -6.35 -4.23 -3.44
CA ALA A 122 -6.26 -3.20 -2.39
C ALA A 122 -6.35 -3.77 -0.97
N SER A 123 -7.10 -4.86 -0.77
CA SER A 123 -7.19 -5.60 0.50
C SER A 123 -6.05 -6.61 0.69
N GLY A 124 -5.08 -6.68 -0.22
CA GLY A 124 -3.88 -7.50 -0.10
C GLY A 124 -4.07 -8.98 -0.48
N ARG A 125 -5.20 -9.35 -1.07
CA ARG A 125 -5.53 -10.69 -1.61
C ARG A 125 -4.97 -10.86 -3.02
N ILE A 126 -3.65 -10.70 -3.15
CA ILE A 126 -2.93 -10.55 -4.44
C ILE A 126 -3.17 -11.73 -5.41
N ARG A 127 -3.13 -12.97 -4.90
CA ARG A 127 -3.30 -14.18 -5.74
C ARG A 127 -4.71 -14.26 -6.35
N GLU A 128 -5.73 -13.99 -5.55
CA GLU A 128 -7.13 -14.00 -6.00
C GLU A 128 -7.40 -12.85 -6.95
N ALA A 129 -6.86 -11.66 -6.65
CA ALA A 129 -6.94 -10.51 -7.54
C ALA A 129 -6.44 -10.84 -8.95
N ARG A 130 -5.27 -11.50 -9.07
CA ARG A 130 -4.71 -11.88 -10.38
C ARG A 130 -5.64 -12.78 -11.18
N ALA A 131 -6.22 -13.81 -10.58
CA ALA A 131 -7.15 -14.71 -11.27
C ALA A 131 -8.41 -13.98 -11.78
N ILE A 132 -8.98 -13.10 -10.95
CA ILE A 132 -10.16 -12.31 -11.31
C ILE A 132 -9.86 -11.29 -12.42
N ILE A 133 -8.70 -10.62 -12.36
CA ILE A 133 -8.28 -9.65 -13.36
C ILE A 133 -8.06 -10.30 -14.73
N TYR A 134 -7.44 -11.48 -14.80
CA TYR A 134 -7.32 -12.21 -16.07
C TYR A 134 -8.69 -12.57 -16.64
N THR A 135 -9.61 -13.04 -15.79
CA THR A 135 -10.98 -13.36 -16.23
C THR A 135 -11.68 -12.13 -16.81
N ALA A 136 -11.54 -10.96 -16.19
CA ALA A 136 -12.08 -9.70 -16.72
C ALA A 136 -11.47 -9.35 -18.09
N LEU A 137 -10.15 -9.44 -18.25
CA LEU A 137 -9.49 -9.12 -19.53
C LEU A 137 -9.82 -10.10 -20.66
N ASP A 138 -10.06 -11.37 -20.33
CA ASP A 138 -10.49 -12.39 -21.29
C ASP A 138 -11.92 -12.14 -21.78
N LEU A 139 -12.81 -11.69 -20.88
CA LEU A 139 -14.18 -11.29 -21.25
C LEU A 139 -14.19 -10.01 -22.07
N ARG A 140 -13.39 -9.01 -21.68
CA ARG A 140 -13.26 -7.75 -22.41
C ARG A 140 -11.91 -7.07 -22.20
N ARG A 141 -11.09 -7.08 -23.25
CA ARG A 141 -9.79 -6.40 -23.30
C ARG A 141 -9.84 -4.87 -23.17
N GLY A 142 -11.02 -4.26 -23.27
CA GLY A 142 -11.23 -2.82 -23.15
C GLY A 142 -11.41 -2.31 -21.72
N GLU A 143 -11.31 -3.17 -20.70
CA GLU A 143 -11.47 -2.76 -19.30
C GLU A 143 -10.18 -2.12 -18.76
N HIS A 144 -10.15 -0.78 -18.75
CA HIS A 144 -8.99 0.01 -18.33
C HIS A 144 -8.58 -0.25 -16.86
N LEU A 145 -9.54 -0.46 -15.96
CA LEU A 145 -9.25 -0.77 -14.55
C LEU A 145 -8.55 -2.12 -14.41
N ALA A 146 -8.93 -3.13 -15.21
CA ALA A 146 -8.26 -4.42 -15.17
C ALA A 146 -6.80 -4.33 -15.64
N TRP A 147 -6.51 -3.52 -16.68
CA TRP A 147 -5.14 -3.24 -17.08
C TRP A 147 -4.32 -2.52 -16.00
N ALA A 148 -4.92 -1.55 -15.31
CA ALA A 148 -4.24 -0.86 -14.21
C ALA A 148 -3.95 -1.81 -13.03
N SER A 149 -4.93 -2.63 -12.64
CA SER A 149 -4.74 -3.64 -11.60
C SER A 149 -3.72 -4.69 -12.01
N LEU A 150 -3.69 -5.13 -13.26
CA LEU A 150 -2.65 -6.03 -13.78
C LEU A 150 -1.27 -5.38 -13.69
N GLY A 151 -1.15 -4.10 -14.08
CA GLY A 151 0.11 -3.39 -13.96
C GLY A 151 0.62 -3.29 -12.52
N MET A 152 -0.26 -3.07 -11.56
CA MET A 152 0.11 -3.09 -10.14
C MET A 152 0.46 -4.50 -9.63
N LEU A 153 -0.25 -5.54 -10.09
CA LEU A 153 0.10 -6.93 -9.79
C LEU A 153 1.51 -7.28 -10.29
N ASP A 154 1.84 -6.89 -11.53
CA ASP A 154 3.16 -7.12 -12.12
C ASP A 154 4.25 -6.29 -11.41
N TYR A 155 3.91 -5.07 -10.94
CA TYR A 155 4.79 -4.28 -10.06
C TYR A 155 5.16 -5.04 -8.79
N TYR A 156 4.17 -5.68 -8.14
CA TYR A 156 4.39 -6.45 -6.91
C TYR A 156 5.14 -7.76 -7.13
N ASP A 157 5.00 -8.37 -8.30
CA ASP A 157 5.74 -9.57 -8.71
C ASP A 157 7.15 -9.23 -9.24
N ASN A 158 7.57 -7.97 -9.15
CA ASN A 158 8.86 -7.46 -9.60
C ASN A 158 9.07 -7.50 -11.13
N ASP A 159 8.01 -7.63 -11.92
CA ASP A 159 8.01 -7.53 -13.38
C ASP A 159 7.67 -6.08 -13.81
N VAL A 160 8.61 -5.18 -13.54
CA VAL A 160 8.39 -3.73 -13.60
C VAL A 160 8.17 -3.22 -15.03
N ASP A 161 8.78 -3.86 -16.02
CA ASP A 161 8.58 -3.49 -17.43
C ASP A 161 7.16 -3.84 -17.91
N GLN A 162 6.66 -5.02 -17.54
CA GLN A 162 5.27 -5.40 -17.82
C GLN A 162 4.28 -4.54 -17.05
N ALA A 163 4.60 -4.15 -15.81
CA ALA A 163 3.83 -3.19 -15.05
C ALA A 163 3.64 -1.87 -15.83
N ILE A 164 4.73 -1.30 -16.36
CA ILE A 164 4.73 -0.07 -17.16
C ILE A 164 3.86 -0.24 -18.43
N ASN A 165 3.98 -1.38 -19.13
CA ASN A 165 3.21 -1.64 -20.35
C ASN A 165 1.69 -1.73 -20.07
N SER A 166 1.30 -2.48 -19.05
CA SER A 166 -0.09 -2.61 -18.61
C SER A 166 -0.69 -1.27 -18.16
N LEU A 167 0.08 -0.45 -17.44
CA LEU A 167 -0.34 0.90 -17.02
C LEU A 167 -0.49 1.87 -18.20
N LYS A 168 0.41 1.79 -19.19
CA LYS A 168 0.26 2.56 -20.45
C LYS A 168 -1.02 2.17 -21.20
N GLN A 169 -1.38 0.89 -21.20
CA GLN A 169 -2.64 0.43 -21.81
C GLN A 169 -3.86 0.94 -21.05
N ALA A 170 -3.83 0.96 -19.71
CA ALA A 170 -4.88 1.57 -18.91
C ALA A 170 -5.05 3.06 -19.21
N ILE A 171 -3.94 3.80 -19.34
CA ILE A 171 -3.92 5.23 -19.71
C ILE A 171 -4.47 5.45 -21.13
N TYR A 172 -4.11 4.59 -22.08
CA TYR A 172 -4.64 4.68 -23.45
C TYR A 172 -6.16 4.57 -23.48
N LEU A 173 -6.72 3.63 -22.70
CA LEU A 173 -8.17 3.41 -22.62
C LEU A 173 -8.91 4.47 -21.79
N ALA A 174 -8.26 5.05 -20.77
CA ALA A 174 -8.83 6.06 -19.89
C ALA A 174 -7.81 7.18 -19.57
N PRO A 175 -7.55 8.10 -20.51
CA PRO A 175 -6.44 9.07 -20.39
C PRO A 175 -6.66 10.17 -19.36
N ARG A 176 -7.86 10.22 -18.74
CA ARG A 176 -8.23 11.21 -17.73
C ARG A 176 -8.23 10.65 -16.31
N GLU A 177 -7.87 9.38 -16.11
CA GLU A 177 -7.80 8.76 -14.78
C GLU A 177 -6.46 9.08 -14.10
N PRO A 178 -6.44 9.91 -13.04
CA PRO A 178 -5.18 10.32 -12.42
C PRO A 178 -4.40 9.16 -11.82
N ASP A 179 -5.08 8.20 -11.17
CA ASP A 179 -4.43 7.10 -10.46
C ASP A 179 -3.50 6.28 -11.37
N TYR A 180 -3.81 6.20 -12.67
CA TYR A 180 -2.97 5.45 -13.63
C TYR A 180 -1.64 6.14 -13.91
N TYR A 181 -1.62 7.48 -13.97
CA TYR A 181 -0.38 8.23 -14.07
C TYR A 181 0.43 8.15 -12.78
N PHE A 182 -0.24 8.15 -11.62
CA PHE A 182 0.42 7.99 -10.33
C PHE A 182 1.11 6.62 -10.22
N SER A 183 0.40 5.53 -10.56
CA SER A 183 0.95 4.17 -10.61
C SER A 183 2.06 4.04 -11.66
N LEU A 184 1.91 4.64 -12.85
CA LEU A 184 2.96 4.64 -13.87
C LEU A 184 4.23 5.34 -13.37
N ALA A 185 4.07 6.45 -12.64
CA ALA A 185 5.20 7.14 -12.05
C ALA A 185 5.93 6.26 -11.03
N GLN A 186 5.19 5.57 -10.14
CA GLN A 186 5.76 4.65 -9.16
C GLN A 186 6.50 3.48 -9.81
N ALA A 187 5.90 2.85 -10.84
CA ALA A 187 6.57 1.80 -11.61
C ALA A 187 7.83 2.32 -12.32
N SER A 188 7.79 3.55 -12.84
CA SER A 188 8.94 4.18 -13.49
C SER A 188 10.07 4.50 -12.50
N VAL A 189 9.77 4.95 -11.28
CA VAL A 189 10.76 5.11 -10.21
C VAL A 189 11.43 3.77 -9.90
N ARG A 190 10.63 2.70 -9.76
CA ARG A 190 11.16 1.35 -9.49
C ARG A 190 12.06 0.84 -10.62
N ALA A 191 11.78 1.23 -11.86
CA ALA A 191 12.59 0.90 -13.02
C ALA A 191 13.82 1.83 -13.20
N ASP A 192 14.11 2.71 -12.24
CA ASP A 192 15.14 3.75 -12.31
C ASP A 192 14.97 4.70 -13.53
N ARG A 193 13.74 4.80 -14.08
CA ARG A 193 13.38 5.71 -15.18
C ARG A 193 12.88 7.04 -14.63
N TYR A 194 13.78 7.79 -14.00
CA TYR A 194 13.43 9.00 -13.23
C TYR A 194 12.80 10.11 -14.09
N LYS A 195 13.27 10.30 -15.33
CA LYS A 195 12.62 11.22 -16.29
C LYS A 195 11.16 10.85 -16.57
N ASP A 196 10.90 9.58 -16.90
CA ASP A 196 9.55 9.09 -17.20
C ASP A 196 8.65 9.21 -15.96
N ALA A 197 9.20 8.92 -14.77
CA ALA A 197 8.50 9.08 -13.50
C ALA A 197 8.09 10.54 -13.25
N ALA A 198 9.01 11.49 -13.45
CA ALA A 198 8.74 12.92 -13.30
C ALA A 198 7.63 13.37 -14.26
N ILE A 199 7.69 12.97 -15.54
CA ILE A 199 6.67 13.27 -16.55
C ILE A 199 5.30 12.69 -16.15
N ALA A 200 5.27 11.45 -15.67
CA ALA A 200 4.04 10.80 -15.24
C ALA A 200 3.42 11.50 -14.01
N TYR A 201 4.23 11.94 -13.03
CA TYR A 201 3.74 12.74 -11.91
C TYR A 201 3.25 14.14 -12.33
N ASP A 202 3.92 14.81 -13.27
CA ASP A 202 3.41 16.08 -13.84
C ASP A 202 2.04 15.86 -14.51
N ARG A 203 1.89 14.74 -15.23
CA ARG A 203 0.60 14.37 -15.85
C ARG A 203 -0.46 14.10 -14.79
N PHE A 204 -0.15 13.33 -13.75
CA PHE A 204 -1.03 13.14 -12.59
C PHE A 204 -1.51 14.49 -12.03
N LEU A 205 -0.59 15.44 -11.79
CA LEU A 205 -0.93 16.77 -11.28
C LEU A 205 -1.81 17.57 -12.24
N SER A 206 -1.65 17.39 -13.55
CA SER A 206 -2.43 18.09 -14.58
C SER A 206 -3.85 17.56 -14.77
N VAL A 207 -4.07 16.26 -14.56
CA VAL A 207 -5.39 15.62 -14.75
C VAL A 207 -6.16 15.46 -13.44
N SER A 208 -5.49 15.57 -12.29
CA SER A 208 -6.14 15.58 -10.98
C SER A 208 -6.91 16.87 -10.77
N GLY A 209 -8.20 16.76 -10.45
CA GLY A 209 -9.06 17.88 -10.05
C GLY A 209 -8.69 18.43 -8.66
N ALA A 210 -9.66 18.37 -7.74
CA ALA A 210 -9.45 18.79 -6.36
C ALA A 210 -8.45 17.86 -5.67
N MET A 211 -7.38 18.42 -5.12
CA MET A 211 -6.41 17.68 -4.32
C MET A 211 -5.94 18.56 -3.17
N ASP A 212 -5.73 17.92 -2.02
CA ASP A 212 -5.11 18.54 -0.86
C ASP A 212 -3.78 19.24 -1.22
N VAL A 213 -3.58 20.43 -0.65
CA VAL A 213 -2.42 21.29 -0.96
C VAL A 213 -1.12 20.60 -0.53
N ASP A 214 -1.10 19.93 0.63
CA ASP A 214 0.10 19.23 1.12
C ASP A 214 0.45 18.08 0.16
N ARG A 215 -0.53 17.29 -0.30
CA ARG A 215 -0.30 16.23 -1.28
C ARG A 215 0.23 16.78 -2.61
N ARG A 216 -0.27 17.94 -3.06
CA ARG A 216 0.21 18.59 -4.29
C ARG A 216 1.65 19.04 -4.17
N GLU A 217 2.00 19.72 -3.08
CA GLU A 217 3.38 20.16 -2.81
C GLU A 217 4.33 18.98 -2.65
N ARG A 218 3.89 17.89 -2.02
CA ARG A 218 4.68 16.66 -1.92
C ARG A 218 5.06 16.08 -3.27
N ILE A 219 4.10 16.00 -4.19
CA ILE A 219 4.35 15.45 -5.52
C ILE A 219 5.23 16.41 -6.33
N ARG A 220 5.05 17.73 -6.21
CA ARG A 220 5.95 18.72 -6.86
C ARG A 220 7.39 18.61 -6.37
N GLY A 221 7.59 18.46 -5.06
CA GLY A 221 8.91 18.24 -4.48
C GLY A 221 9.55 16.95 -4.96
N LEU A 222 8.77 15.87 -5.00
CA LEU A 222 9.21 14.59 -5.57
C LEU A 222 9.58 14.72 -7.05
N VAL A 223 8.80 15.43 -7.86
CA VAL A 223 9.13 15.70 -9.28
C VAL A 223 10.46 16.43 -9.40
N SER A 224 10.68 17.48 -8.61
CA SER A 224 11.96 18.22 -8.59
C SER A 224 13.13 17.31 -8.21
N PHE A 225 12.92 16.43 -7.22
CA PHE A 225 13.91 15.45 -6.82
C PHE A 225 14.20 14.43 -7.93
N LEU A 226 13.18 13.86 -8.57
CA LEU A 226 13.34 12.90 -9.67
C LEU A 226 14.10 13.51 -10.86
N ARG A 227 13.84 14.77 -11.20
CA ARG A 227 14.61 15.49 -12.24
C ARG A 227 16.06 15.70 -11.84
N TYR A 228 16.33 15.96 -10.56
CA TYR A 228 17.70 16.02 -10.05
C TYR A 228 18.39 14.67 -10.15
N LEU A 229 17.69 13.56 -9.86
CA LEU A 229 18.21 12.20 -9.97
C LEU A 229 18.53 11.82 -11.42
N ASP A 230 17.65 12.16 -12.36
CA ASP A 230 17.84 11.91 -13.80
C ASP A 230 19.11 12.58 -14.36
N ALA A 231 19.50 13.73 -13.78
CA ALA A 231 20.71 14.44 -14.17
C ALA A 231 22.01 13.79 -13.64
N ARG A 232 21.91 12.71 -12.85
CA ARG A 232 23.07 12.01 -12.30
C ARG A 232 23.53 10.90 -13.24
N PRO A 233 24.86 10.72 -13.40
CA PRO A 233 25.39 9.70 -14.30
C PRO A 233 25.06 8.29 -13.84
N SER A 234 24.96 8.09 -12.52
CA SER A 234 24.67 6.82 -11.88
C SER A 234 24.16 7.05 -10.45
N LEU A 235 23.50 6.03 -9.90
CA LEU A 235 22.95 6.02 -8.55
C LEU A 235 23.18 4.67 -7.90
N TYR A 236 23.49 4.68 -6.61
CA TYR A 236 23.71 3.50 -5.79
C TYR A 236 24.80 2.54 -6.33
N ASP A 237 25.92 3.07 -6.82
CA ASP A 237 27.00 2.24 -7.37
C ASP A 237 27.72 1.48 -6.26
N ALA A 238 27.61 0.15 -6.25
CA ALA A 238 28.28 -0.69 -5.27
C ALA A 238 29.73 -1.00 -5.70
N SER A 239 30.69 -0.79 -4.81
CA SER A 239 32.13 -0.99 -5.04
C SER A 239 32.81 -1.62 -3.80
N GLY A 240 34.13 -1.81 -3.87
CA GLY A 240 34.89 -2.50 -2.82
C GLY A 240 34.87 -4.02 -2.95
N ALA A 241 35.08 -4.72 -1.83
CA ALA A 241 35.17 -6.19 -1.77
C ALA A 241 33.91 -6.90 -2.34
N GLY A 242 34.05 -8.19 -2.68
CA GLY A 242 32.92 -9.01 -3.11
C GLY A 242 31.92 -9.30 -1.98
N THR A 243 32.44 -9.40 -0.75
CA THR A 243 31.68 -9.65 0.47
C THR A 243 32.35 -8.89 1.62
N THR A 244 31.56 -8.44 2.59
CA THR A 244 32.03 -7.95 3.89
C THR A 244 31.11 -8.46 4.99
N THR A 245 31.65 -8.59 6.19
CA THR A 245 30.88 -8.87 7.41
C THR A 245 31.22 -7.83 8.47
N VAL A 246 30.19 -7.15 8.98
CA VAL A 246 30.33 -6.15 10.05
C VAL A 246 29.56 -6.61 11.28
N LYS A 247 30.08 -6.29 12.47
CA LYS A 247 29.35 -6.52 13.71
C LYS A 247 28.31 -5.42 13.92
N PHE A 248 27.21 -5.75 14.58
CA PHE A 248 26.22 -4.78 15.01
C PHE A 248 25.93 -4.88 16.51
N ASP A 249 25.57 -3.75 17.11
CA ASP A 249 24.96 -3.71 18.43
C ASP A 249 23.46 -3.99 18.31
N LEU A 250 22.90 -4.79 19.20
CA LEU A 250 21.46 -5.00 19.26
C LEU A 250 20.88 -4.19 20.42
N VAL A 251 20.20 -3.08 20.12
CA VAL A 251 19.63 -2.19 21.14
C VAL A 251 18.12 -2.12 20.97
N THR A 252 17.38 -2.60 21.97
CA THR A 252 15.91 -2.70 21.92
C THR A 252 15.42 -3.42 20.65
N ASN A 253 16.06 -4.55 20.33
CA ASN A 253 15.84 -5.36 19.12
C ASN A 253 16.21 -4.71 17.77
N ARG A 254 16.77 -3.50 17.77
CA ARG A 254 17.23 -2.82 16.56
C ARG A 254 18.71 -3.06 16.33
N PRO A 255 19.12 -3.61 15.18
CA PRO A 255 20.53 -3.80 14.85
C PRO A 255 21.15 -2.47 14.40
N ILE A 256 22.23 -2.06 15.05
CA ILE A 256 22.94 -0.81 14.81
C ILE A 256 24.36 -1.12 14.35
N ILE A 257 24.74 -0.61 13.18
CA ILE A 257 26.09 -0.73 12.63
C ILE A 257 26.80 0.63 12.60
N GLU A 258 28.12 0.59 12.57
CA GLU A 258 28.93 1.76 12.24
C GLU A 258 29.20 1.83 10.74
N VAL A 259 29.01 3.03 10.17
CA VAL A 259 29.27 3.33 8.76
C VAL A 259 30.12 4.59 8.65
N ARG A 260 30.82 4.78 7.53
CA ARG A 260 31.43 6.07 7.18
C ARG A 260 30.63 6.71 6.06
N VAL A 261 30.43 8.03 6.16
CA VAL A 261 29.64 8.80 5.20
C VAL A 261 30.52 9.90 4.62
N ASN A 262 30.70 9.89 3.30
CA ASN A 262 31.65 10.75 2.59
C ASN A 262 33.05 10.70 3.25
N ASP A 263 33.78 11.82 3.23
CA ASP A 263 35.11 11.98 3.83
C ASP A 263 35.07 12.22 5.36
N TYR A 264 33.92 12.03 6.02
CA TYR A 264 33.83 12.24 7.45
C TYR A 264 34.63 11.17 8.21
N SER A 265 35.54 11.64 9.06
CA SER A 265 36.62 10.81 9.62
C SER A 265 36.17 9.84 10.72
N LYS A 266 35.02 10.11 11.35
CA LYS A 266 34.49 9.28 12.45
C LYS A 266 33.37 8.37 11.95
N PRO A 267 33.24 7.14 12.51
CA PRO A 267 32.08 6.32 12.23
C PRO A 267 30.79 6.98 12.73
N LEU A 268 29.71 6.74 12.00
CA LEU A 268 28.35 7.16 12.31
C LEU A 268 27.50 5.91 12.54
N ARG A 269 26.55 5.97 13.48
CA ARG A 269 25.75 4.82 13.92
C ARG A 269 24.41 4.78 13.19
N PHE A 270 24.19 3.74 12.41
CA PHE A 270 22.99 3.58 11.60
C PHE A 270 22.21 2.34 12.02
N VAL A 271 20.90 2.49 12.21
CA VAL A 271 19.99 1.35 12.37
C VAL A 271 19.77 0.71 10.99
N ILE A 272 19.87 -0.61 10.89
CA ILE A 272 19.50 -1.33 9.66
C ILE A 272 17.96 -1.32 9.56
N ASP A 273 17.41 -0.74 8.50
CA ASP A 273 15.98 -0.44 8.40
C ASP A 273 15.38 -0.94 7.08
N THR A 274 14.74 -2.12 7.14
CA THR A 274 13.94 -2.67 6.04
C THR A 274 12.53 -2.07 5.96
N GLY A 275 12.14 -1.25 6.94
CA GLY A 275 10.92 -0.45 6.98
C GLY A 275 11.07 0.93 6.33
N SER A 276 12.21 1.25 5.69
CA SER A 276 12.39 2.49 4.94
C SER A 276 12.93 2.25 3.54
N GLY A 277 12.23 2.78 2.53
CA GLY A 277 12.66 2.68 1.13
C GLY A 277 13.98 3.40 0.85
N MET A 278 14.19 4.57 1.43
CA MET A 278 15.44 5.34 1.28
C MET A 278 16.21 5.40 2.61
N THR A 279 17.52 5.60 2.51
CA THR A 279 18.37 5.91 3.67
C THR A 279 17.98 7.28 4.25
N VAL A 280 17.97 7.37 5.57
CA VAL A 280 17.68 8.58 6.33
C VAL A 280 18.95 9.07 7.02
N ILE A 281 19.27 10.35 6.85
CA ILE A 281 20.30 11.06 7.60
C ILE A 281 19.60 11.97 8.62
N SER A 282 20.06 11.97 9.87
CA SER A 282 19.50 12.87 10.88
C SER A 282 19.76 14.33 10.52
N ASN A 283 18.89 15.27 10.94
CA ASN A 283 19.16 16.72 10.76
C ASN A 283 20.52 17.12 11.33
N LYS A 284 20.85 16.64 12.54
CA LYS A 284 22.14 16.90 13.21
C LYS A 284 23.32 16.35 12.41
N THR A 285 23.19 15.15 11.86
CA THR A 285 24.23 14.52 11.03
C THR A 285 24.35 15.24 9.69
N ALA A 286 23.25 15.70 9.09
CA ALA A 286 23.29 16.47 7.85
C ALA A 286 24.02 17.81 8.03
N GLU A 287 23.78 18.50 9.15
CA GLU A 287 24.50 19.72 9.52
C GLU A 287 26.00 19.45 9.73
N LEU A 288 26.33 18.40 10.49
CA LEU A 288 27.70 17.96 10.74
C LEU A 288 28.47 17.66 9.45
N LEU A 289 27.79 17.05 8.47
CA LEU A 289 28.35 16.70 7.17
C LEU A 289 28.32 17.86 6.15
N GLY A 290 27.77 19.03 6.51
CA GLY A 290 27.63 20.17 5.61
C GLY A 290 26.73 19.90 4.41
N MET A 291 25.74 19.02 4.57
CA MET A 291 24.85 18.60 3.49
C MET A 291 23.90 19.73 3.07
N LYS A 292 23.57 19.76 1.78
CA LYS A 292 22.61 20.70 1.22
C LYS A 292 21.31 19.99 0.87
N GLU A 293 20.19 20.67 1.10
CA GLU A 293 18.89 20.24 0.59
C GLU A 293 18.91 20.25 -0.94
N VAL A 294 18.43 19.18 -1.55
CA VAL A 294 18.30 19.02 -3.00
C VAL A 294 16.91 19.43 -3.46
N ALA A 295 15.89 19.01 -2.72
CA ALA A 295 14.49 19.31 -2.98
C ALA A 295 13.70 19.15 -1.68
N ARG A 296 12.48 19.70 -1.65
CA ARG A 296 11.58 19.63 -0.49
C ARG A 296 10.18 19.26 -0.95
N GLY A 297 9.56 18.28 -0.29
CA GLY A 297 8.28 17.68 -0.63
C GLY A 297 7.16 17.98 0.35
N GLY A 298 7.09 19.19 0.91
CA GLY A 298 6.10 19.52 1.93
C GLY A 298 6.26 18.63 3.17
N ASN A 299 5.15 18.07 3.68
CA ASN A 299 5.13 17.24 4.88
C ASN A 299 4.63 15.81 4.63
N ALA A 300 5.20 14.85 5.35
CA ALA A 300 4.75 13.46 5.46
C ALA A 300 4.07 13.23 6.82
N ARG A 301 3.27 12.16 6.86
CA ARG A 301 2.78 11.50 8.08
C ARG A 301 3.47 10.12 8.18
N GLY A 302 3.39 9.48 9.35
CA GLY A 302 3.97 8.15 9.60
C GLY A 302 3.26 7.44 10.75
N VAL A 303 3.76 6.28 11.17
CA VAL A 303 3.19 5.52 12.29
C VAL A 303 3.68 6.07 13.63
N GLY A 304 2.84 5.89 14.66
CA GLY A 304 3.15 6.17 16.06
C GLY A 304 2.89 7.62 16.47
N GLY A 305 1.82 8.24 15.96
CA GLY A 305 1.36 9.58 16.36
C GLY A 305 0.74 10.36 15.20
N ASP A 306 0.17 11.53 15.51
CA ASP A 306 -0.50 12.40 14.52
C ASP A 306 0.41 13.48 13.92
N GLY A 307 1.71 13.44 14.27
CA GLY A 307 2.68 14.43 13.84
C GLY A 307 2.94 14.41 12.33
N LYS A 308 3.23 15.58 11.80
CA LYS A 308 3.75 15.77 10.44
C LYS A 308 5.24 16.10 10.51
N PHE A 309 6.02 15.56 9.58
CA PHE A 309 7.44 15.90 9.45
C PHE A 309 7.76 16.35 8.02
N PRO A 310 8.69 17.30 7.83
CA PRO A 310 9.04 17.78 6.51
C PRO A 310 9.73 16.67 5.70
N ILE A 311 9.40 16.61 4.41
CA ILE A 311 10.11 15.75 3.46
C ILE A 311 11.24 16.59 2.86
N ILE A 312 12.46 16.33 3.31
CA ILE A 312 13.67 16.97 2.79
C ILE A 312 14.50 15.91 2.09
N TYR A 313 14.81 16.17 0.82
CA TYR A 313 15.66 15.31 0.03
C TYR A 313 17.10 15.82 0.07
N GLY A 314 18.03 14.91 0.31
CA GLY A 314 19.47 15.17 0.28
C GLY A 314 20.19 14.20 -0.65
N PHE A 315 21.51 14.36 -0.70
CA PHE A 315 22.38 13.49 -1.48
C PHE A 315 23.70 13.27 -0.74
N VAL A 316 24.15 12.02 -0.74
CA VAL A 316 25.40 11.55 -0.13
C VAL A 316 26.27 10.93 -1.22
N ASN A 317 27.56 11.25 -1.23
CA ASN A 317 28.49 10.75 -2.24
C ASN A 317 28.84 9.30 -2.00
N GLU A 318 29.12 8.92 -0.74
CA GLU A 318 29.51 7.56 -0.38
C GLU A 318 28.97 7.18 1.02
N ILE A 319 28.47 5.95 1.14
CA ILE A 319 28.31 5.26 2.42
C ILE A 319 29.16 3.99 2.38
N LYS A 320 30.14 3.90 3.28
CA LYS A 320 31.04 2.76 3.43
C LYS A 320 30.66 1.92 4.65
N MET A 321 30.56 0.61 4.43
CA MET A 321 30.18 -0.41 5.42
C MET A 321 31.22 -1.52 5.40
N GLY A 322 32.15 -1.54 6.37
CA GLY A 322 33.29 -2.45 6.32
C GLY A 322 34.12 -2.26 5.05
N ASP A 323 34.24 -3.32 4.24
CA ASP A 323 35.04 -3.34 3.02
C ASP A 323 34.26 -3.07 1.72
N VAL A 324 32.96 -2.76 1.82
CA VAL A 324 32.12 -2.35 0.68
C VAL A 324 31.66 -0.90 0.81
N SER A 325 31.43 -0.28 -0.34
CA SER A 325 30.91 1.08 -0.43
C SER A 325 29.76 1.16 -1.42
N VAL A 326 28.80 2.03 -1.16
CA VAL A 326 27.77 2.43 -2.12
C VAL A 326 27.95 3.92 -2.40
N HIS A 327 27.93 4.31 -3.67
CA HIS A 327 28.13 5.69 -4.10
C HIS A 327 26.84 6.30 -4.67
N ASN A 328 26.79 7.63 -4.74
CA ASN A 328 25.71 8.39 -5.38
C ASN A 328 24.33 8.06 -4.78
N ILE A 329 24.15 8.39 -3.50
CA ILE A 329 23.02 7.93 -2.68
C ILE A 329 22.06 9.08 -2.39
N PRO A 330 20.86 9.06 -2.97
CA PRO A 330 19.75 9.90 -2.55
C PRO A 330 19.27 9.50 -1.15
N VAL A 331 19.00 10.49 -0.30
CA VAL A 331 18.61 10.28 1.10
C VAL A 331 17.46 11.19 1.52
N TYR A 332 16.74 10.79 2.56
CA TYR A 332 15.91 11.72 3.33
C TYR A 332 16.75 12.37 4.43
N ILE A 333 16.49 13.66 4.68
CA ILE A 333 17.01 14.38 5.85
C ILE A 333 15.82 14.64 6.78
N ARG A 334 15.86 14.09 7.99
CA ARG A 334 14.83 14.34 9.01
C ARG A 334 15.35 14.10 10.41
N ASP A 335 14.62 14.56 11.42
CA ASP A 335 14.92 14.17 12.80
C ASP A 335 14.73 12.67 13.00
N VAL A 336 15.63 12.09 13.79
CA VAL A 336 15.54 10.70 14.22
C VAL A 336 15.34 10.69 15.74
N ASN A 337 14.10 10.41 16.15
CA ASN A 337 13.75 10.31 17.56
C ASN A 337 14.40 9.06 18.14
N SER A 338 15.44 9.25 18.94
CA SER A 338 16.14 8.14 19.54
C SER A 338 16.82 8.55 20.84
N ARG A 339 16.49 7.84 21.92
CA ARG A 339 17.20 7.93 23.21
C ARG A 339 18.62 7.39 23.11
N THR A 340 18.85 6.51 22.14
CA THR A 340 20.17 6.00 21.75
C THR A 340 20.77 6.93 20.70
N GLN A 341 22.00 7.41 20.87
CA GLN A 341 22.64 8.27 19.86
C GLN A 341 22.78 7.50 18.53
N ILE A 342 21.90 7.77 17.57
CA ILE A 342 21.90 7.25 16.20
C ILE A 342 21.97 8.42 15.22
N ASP A 343 22.69 8.22 14.13
CA ASP A 343 22.96 9.24 13.11
C ASP A 343 22.03 9.10 11.89
N GLY A 344 21.40 7.94 11.73
CA GLY A 344 20.50 7.68 10.61
C GLY A 344 19.91 6.26 10.59
N TYR A 345 19.12 6.02 9.56
CA TYR A 345 18.56 4.71 9.21
C TYR A 345 19.10 4.29 7.85
N LEU A 346 19.69 3.09 7.77
CA LEU A 346 20.17 2.53 6.52
C LEU A 346 19.00 1.85 5.82
N GLY A 347 18.50 2.47 4.75
CA GLY A 347 17.29 2.03 4.07
C GLY A 347 17.53 0.99 2.97
N LEU A 348 16.43 0.45 2.46
CA LEU A 348 16.43 -0.61 1.44
C LEU A 348 17.16 -0.23 0.16
N ALA A 349 17.09 1.02 -0.31
CA ALA A 349 17.76 1.41 -1.54
C ALA A 349 19.29 1.18 -1.52
N VAL A 350 19.91 1.20 -0.33
CA VAL A 350 21.34 0.86 -0.15
C VAL A 350 21.51 -0.64 0.11
N ILE A 351 20.75 -1.22 1.03
CA ILE A 351 20.90 -2.63 1.43
C ILE A 351 20.61 -3.58 0.25
N SER A 352 19.64 -3.22 -0.60
CA SER A 352 19.21 -4.02 -1.76
C SER A 352 20.24 -4.17 -2.88
N LYS A 353 21.36 -3.44 -2.80
CA LYS A 353 22.51 -3.61 -3.70
C LYS A 353 23.33 -4.86 -3.39
N PHE A 354 22.99 -5.56 -2.32
CA PHE A 354 23.67 -6.77 -1.86
C PHE A 354 22.66 -7.89 -1.55
N PHE A 355 23.14 -9.13 -1.61
CA PHE A 355 22.61 -10.20 -0.77
C PHE A 355 22.97 -9.86 0.67
N ALA A 356 21.94 -9.58 1.47
CA ALA A 356 22.11 -9.12 2.85
C ALA A 356 21.69 -10.22 3.82
N THR A 357 22.56 -10.55 4.77
CA THR A 357 22.24 -11.49 5.85
C THR A 357 22.42 -10.81 7.19
N ILE A 358 21.33 -10.66 7.95
CA ILE A 358 21.33 -10.21 9.33
C ILE A 358 21.27 -11.45 10.21
N ASP A 359 22.40 -11.79 10.82
CA ASP A 359 22.48 -12.89 11.78
C ASP A 359 22.38 -12.33 13.20
N TYR A 360 21.20 -12.48 13.82
CA TYR A 360 20.98 -12.03 15.20
C TYR A 360 21.69 -12.88 16.25
N GLY A 361 22.12 -14.10 15.92
CA GLY A 361 22.80 -15.01 16.84
C GLY A 361 24.27 -14.63 16.97
N THR A 362 24.92 -14.38 15.85
CA THR A 362 26.32 -13.90 15.83
C THR A 362 26.45 -12.38 15.88
N LYS A 363 25.32 -11.65 15.80
CA LYS A 363 25.23 -10.19 15.73
C LYS A 363 26.08 -9.59 14.60
N THR A 364 25.92 -10.17 13.41
CA THR A 364 26.64 -9.73 12.21
C THR A 364 25.70 -9.41 11.05
N LEU A 365 26.07 -8.38 10.29
CA LEU A 365 25.52 -8.10 8.97
C LEU A 365 26.55 -8.52 7.93
N THR A 366 26.17 -9.44 7.06
CA THR A 366 26.95 -9.80 5.87
C THR A 366 26.32 -9.18 4.63
N LEU A 367 27.12 -8.47 3.84
CA LEU A 367 26.73 -7.87 2.56
C LEU A 367 27.59 -8.49 1.47
N SER A 368 26.97 -9.09 0.47
CA SER A 368 27.66 -9.76 -0.63
C SER A 368 27.08 -9.39 -1.99
N LYS A 369 27.93 -9.27 -3.02
CA LYS A 369 27.49 -9.03 -4.41
C LYS A 369 26.86 -10.27 -5.05
N GLU A 370 27.19 -11.45 -4.53
CA GLU A 370 26.67 -12.76 -4.94
C GLU A 370 26.13 -13.54 -3.73
N ASP A 371 25.32 -14.57 -3.95
CA ASP A 371 24.83 -15.46 -2.87
C ASP A 371 25.95 -16.42 -2.42
N THR A 372 26.89 -15.89 -1.63
CA THR A 372 28.10 -16.61 -1.20
C THR A 372 27.89 -17.57 -0.03
N VAL A 373 26.71 -17.54 0.59
CA VAL A 373 26.34 -18.39 1.73
C VAL A 373 25.35 -19.49 1.34
N ASP A 374 25.07 -19.64 0.05
CA ASP A 374 24.10 -20.58 -0.51
C ASP A 374 22.73 -20.50 0.20
N ALA A 375 22.35 -19.28 0.61
CA ALA A 375 21.14 -19.07 1.40
C ALA A 375 19.88 -19.41 0.60
N PHE A 376 19.93 -19.33 -0.72
CA PHE A 376 18.78 -19.53 -1.61
C PHE A 376 18.93 -20.74 -2.55
N SER A 377 19.71 -21.73 -2.14
CA SER A 377 19.87 -23.01 -2.85
C SER A 377 18.55 -23.79 -2.97
N LYS A 378 18.48 -24.71 -3.94
CA LYS A 378 17.29 -25.57 -4.15
C LYS A 378 16.96 -26.43 -2.92
N GLU A 379 17.96 -26.84 -2.16
CA GLU A 379 17.79 -27.64 -0.94
C GLU A 379 17.03 -26.88 0.14
N ASN A 380 16.97 -25.56 0.04
CA ASN A 380 16.37 -24.67 1.02
C ASN A 380 15.03 -24.08 0.57
N ALA A 381 14.46 -24.57 -0.54
CA ALA A 381 13.28 -23.99 -1.18
C ALA A 381 12.07 -23.83 -0.25
N ASP A 382 11.85 -24.79 0.65
CA ASP A 382 10.71 -24.79 1.59
C ASP A 382 10.78 -23.69 2.66
N HIS A 383 11.94 -23.05 2.81
CA HIS A 383 12.18 -21.96 3.77
C HIS A 383 12.30 -20.58 3.11
N ILE A 384 12.11 -20.50 1.78
CA ILE A 384 12.17 -19.26 1.02
C ILE A 384 10.77 -18.67 0.91
N LEU A 385 10.60 -17.46 1.43
CA LEU A 385 9.33 -16.74 1.43
C LEU A 385 9.37 -15.62 0.39
N PRO A 386 8.29 -15.44 -0.39
CA PRO A 386 8.18 -14.29 -1.27
C PRO A 386 8.01 -13.02 -0.44
N LEU A 387 8.66 -11.95 -0.88
CA LEU A 387 8.44 -10.59 -0.40
C LEU A 387 7.85 -9.76 -1.53
N ARG A 388 7.09 -8.73 -1.16
CA ARG A 388 6.60 -7.71 -2.09
C ARG A 388 7.13 -6.37 -1.64
N LEU A 389 7.74 -5.61 -2.55
CA LEU A 389 8.10 -4.23 -2.24
C LEU A 389 6.91 -3.34 -2.57
N THR A 390 6.42 -2.59 -1.59
CA THR A 390 5.32 -1.65 -1.80
C THR A 390 5.79 -0.44 -2.64
N PRO A 391 4.88 0.37 -3.21
CA PRO A 391 5.24 1.59 -3.91
C PRO A 391 5.88 2.65 -3.01
N SER A 392 5.62 2.59 -1.71
CA SER A 392 6.26 3.38 -0.66
C SER A 392 7.62 2.85 -0.21
N GLY A 393 8.04 1.67 -0.71
CA GLY A 393 9.35 1.09 -0.41
C GLY A 393 9.42 0.30 0.88
N PHE A 394 8.33 -0.34 1.31
CA PHE A 394 8.32 -1.29 2.42
C PHE A 394 8.41 -2.72 1.90
N LEU A 395 9.17 -3.59 2.58
CA LEU A 395 9.08 -5.03 2.32
C LEU A 395 7.86 -5.60 3.04
N SER A 396 6.97 -6.24 2.29
CA SER A 396 5.77 -6.87 2.82
C SER A 396 5.84 -8.39 2.66
N GLY A 397 5.46 -9.12 3.70
CA GLY A 397 5.41 -10.58 3.74
C GLY A 397 4.09 -11.09 4.32
N GLU A 398 3.69 -12.30 3.91
CA GLU A 398 2.48 -12.95 4.39
C GLU A 398 2.69 -13.60 5.76
N VAL A 399 1.97 -13.09 6.77
CA VAL A 399 2.05 -13.50 8.17
C VAL A 399 0.72 -14.11 8.60
N GLY A 400 0.79 -15.32 9.15
CA GLY A 400 -0.36 -15.97 9.79
C GLY A 400 -0.47 -15.54 11.25
N VAL A 401 -1.67 -15.15 11.68
CA VAL A 401 -1.98 -14.77 13.06
C VAL A 401 -3.08 -15.68 13.59
N ALA A 402 -2.86 -16.31 14.76
CA ALA A 402 -3.85 -17.21 15.34
C ALA A 402 -5.21 -16.53 15.54
N GLY A 403 -6.27 -17.21 15.08
CA GLY A 403 -7.64 -16.69 15.09
C GLY A 403 -8.07 -16.02 13.79
N ILE A 404 -7.13 -15.72 12.88
CA ILE A 404 -7.43 -15.22 11.54
C ILE A 404 -7.18 -16.34 10.52
N GLU A 405 -8.18 -16.61 9.68
CA GLU A 405 -8.15 -17.75 8.74
C GLU A 405 -7.19 -17.52 7.57
N THR A 406 -7.05 -16.27 7.12
CA THR A 406 -6.20 -15.91 5.98
C THR A 406 -4.89 -15.29 6.44
N ASN A 407 -3.84 -15.49 5.65
CA ASN A 407 -2.59 -14.77 5.87
C ASN A 407 -2.80 -13.27 5.66
N LEU A 408 -2.17 -12.50 6.52
CA LEU A 408 -2.21 -11.04 6.50
C LEU A 408 -0.89 -10.50 5.97
N ASN A 409 -0.90 -9.33 5.33
CA ASN A 409 0.34 -8.71 4.85
C ASN A 409 0.94 -7.84 5.94
N PHE A 410 2.20 -8.11 6.31
CA PHE A 410 2.92 -7.36 7.32
C PHE A 410 4.17 -6.74 6.72
N ILE A 411 4.48 -5.50 7.10
CA ILE A 411 5.78 -4.91 6.81
C ILE A 411 6.84 -5.66 7.61
N VAL A 412 7.89 -6.16 6.95
CA VAL A 412 9.05 -6.75 7.61
C VAL A 412 10.02 -5.63 7.95
N ASP A 413 10.09 -5.26 9.21
CA ASP A 413 10.81 -4.06 9.67
C ASP A 413 11.86 -4.42 10.74
N THR A 414 13.12 -4.34 10.35
CA THR A 414 14.27 -4.56 11.24
C THR A 414 14.50 -3.43 12.24
N ALA A 415 13.97 -2.23 11.98
CA ALA A 415 14.05 -1.06 12.85
C ALA A 415 12.87 -0.96 13.82
N ALA A 416 11.77 -1.66 13.60
CA ALA A 416 10.70 -1.81 14.58
C ALA A 416 11.16 -2.69 15.75
N SER A 417 11.16 -2.15 16.98
CA SER A 417 11.59 -2.90 18.17
C SER A 417 10.58 -3.99 18.59
N VAL A 418 9.31 -3.76 18.30
CA VAL A 418 8.17 -4.61 18.65
C VAL A 418 7.28 -4.78 17.41
N SER A 419 6.61 -5.94 17.31
CA SER A 419 5.62 -6.16 16.25
C SER A 419 4.36 -5.34 16.51
N VAL A 420 3.69 -4.93 15.43
CA VAL A 420 2.48 -4.10 15.44
C VAL A 420 1.36 -4.85 14.71
N ILE A 421 0.13 -4.71 15.20
CA ILE A 421 -1.09 -5.03 14.46
C ILE A 421 -1.88 -3.74 14.24
N SER A 422 -2.61 -3.63 13.13
CA SER A 422 -3.50 -2.49 12.92
C SER A 422 -4.67 -2.50 13.90
N ASP A 423 -5.26 -1.34 14.15
CA ASP A 423 -6.49 -1.21 14.96
C ASP A 423 -7.64 -2.06 14.41
N ASN A 424 -7.73 -2.22 13.09
CA ASN A 424 -8.72 -3.09 12.45
C ASN A 424 -8.55 -4.57 12.84
N ILE A 425 -7.30 -5.05 12.89
CA ILE A 425 -7.00 -6.42 13.35
C ILE A 425 -7.21 -6.54 14.85
N ALA A 426 -6.82 -5.55 15.64
CA ALA A 426 -7.04 -5.52 17.08
C ALA A 426 -8.54 -5.55 17.44
N ALA A 427 -9.39 -4.93 16.61
CA ALA A 427 -10.85 -4.92 16.76
C ALA A 427 -11.53 -6.22 16.31
N ALA A 428 -10.81 -7.15 15.66
CA ALA A 428 -11.38 -8.43 15.26
C ALA A 428 -11.73 -9.29 16.50
N GLU A 429 -12.92 -9.89 16.51
CA GLU A 429 -13.43 -10.64 17.66
C GLU A 429 -12.51 -11.81 18.05
N ALA A 430 -11.86 -12.43 17.06
CA ALA A 430 -10.89 -13.50 17.27
C ALA A 430 -9.60 -13.03 17.98
N ILE A 431 -9.29 -11.73 17.93
CA ILE A 431 -8.07 -11.13 18.48
C ILE A 431 -8.30 -10.44 19.83
N LYS A 432 -9.47 -9.82 20.03
CA LYS A 432 -9.81 -9.10 21.28
C LYS A 432 -9.52 -9.88 22.56
N LYS A 433 -9.75 -11.20 22.55
CA LYS A 433 -9.51 -12.09 23.70
C LYS A 433 -8.03 -12.22 24.10
N TYR A 434 -7.11 -11.75 23.27
CA TYR A 434 -5.66 -11.74 23.54
C TYR A 434 -5.16 -10.38 24.01
N LEU A 435 -6.06 -9.41 24.23
CA LEU A 435 -5.72 -8.12 24.83
C LEU A 435 -5.05 -8.35 26.20
N SER A 436 -3.94 -7.67 26.41
CA SER A 436 -3.19 -7.68 27.66
C SER A 436 -3.54 -6.47 28.53
N ASP A 437 -3.35 -6.60 29.84
CA ASP A 437 -3.42 -5.48 30.78
C ASP A 437 -2.23 -4.51 30.63
N GLN A 438 -1.17 -4.92 29.92
CA GLN A 438 -0.02 -4.05 29.65
C GLN A 438 -0.34 -2.99 28.61
N ARG A 439 0.29 -1.83 28.77
CA ARG A 439 0.19 -0.68 27.87
C ARG A 439 1.58 -0.16 27.58
N TYR A 440 1.85 0.13 26.31
CA TYR A 440 3.18 0.48 25.86
C TYR A 440 3.20 1.92 25.38
N ARG A 441 4.27 2.63 25.75
CA ARG A 441 4.67 3.86 25.10
C ARG A 441 5.36 3.49 23.78
N VAL A 442 4.85 3.97 22.66
CA VAL A 442 5.43 3.75 21.33
C VAL A 442 5.93 5.07 20.78
N ILE A 443 7.20 5.12 20.41
CA ILE A 443 7.81 6.24 19.69
C ILE A 443 7.95 5.82 18.22
N GLY A 444 7.19 6.46 17.34
CA GLY A 444 7.20 6.20 15.91
C GLY A 444 7.75 7.37 15.08
N ALA A 445 7.65 7.23 13.76
CA ALA A 445 8.10 8.25 12.82
C ALA A 445 7.28 9.56 12.89
N ALA A 446 6.03 9.48 13.37
CA ALA A 446 5.12 10.62 13.47
C ALA A 446 4.94 11.15 14.90
N GLY A 447 5.75 10.70 15.86
CA GLY A 447 5.68 11.17 17.24
C GLY A 447 5.59 10.02 18.23
N GLU A 448 4.64 10.13 19.16
CA GLU A 448 4.52 9.20 20.26
C GLU A 448 3.05 8.84 20.57
N VAL A 449 2.83 7.60 20.98
CA VAL A 449 1.58 7.09 21.58
C VAL A 449 1.90 6.59 22.98
N VAL A 450 1.36 7.23 24.02
CA VAL A 450 1.78 7.00 25.42
C VAL A 450 1.11 5.75 26.06
N ASP A 451 0.00 5.27 25.49
CA ASP A 451 -0.85 4.23 26.10
C ASP A 451 -1.38 3.23 25.06
N ALA A 452 -0.50 2.70 24.22
CA ALA A 452 -0.90 1.81 23.13
C ALA A 452 -1.36 0.45 23.68
N PRO A 453 -2.55 -0.06 23.25
CA PRO A 453 -3.02 -1.40 23.64
C PRO A 453 -2.05 -2.48 23.17
N THR A 454 -1.85 -3.49 24.02
CA THR A 454 -0.96 -4.62 23.70
C THR A 454 -1.71 -5.94 23.69
N PHE A 455 -1.24 -6.85 22.85
CA PHE A 455 -1.84 -8.16 22.62
C PHE A 455 -0.78 -9.24 22.78
N LEU A 456 -1.09 -10.28 23.55
CA LEU A 456 -0.24 -11.46 23.67
C LEU A 456 -0.75 -12.52 22.69
N LEU A 457 -0.30 -12.43 21.44
CA LEU A 457 -0.74 -13.32 20.38
C LEU A 457 -0.18 -14.73 20.66
N PRO A 458 -1.05 -15.77 20.68
CA PRO A 458 -0.62 -17.10 21.10
C PRO A 458 0.27 -17.76 20.05
N ARG A 459 0.14 -17.36 18.77
CA ARG A 459 0.96 -17.87 17.68
C ARG A 459 0.96 -16.88 16.51
N VAL A 460 2.15 -16.54 16.05
CA VAL A 460 2.40 -15.77 14.83
C VAL A 460 3.37 -16.55 13.95
N THR A 461 3.08 -16.60 12.66
CA THR A 461 3.84 -17.40 11.69
C THR A 461 4.30 -16.56 10.51
N PHE A 462 5.54 -16.75 10.07
CA PHE A 462 6.03 -16.22 8.81
C PHE A 462 6.62 -17.37 8.00
N GLY A 463 5.83 -17.87 7.04
CA GLY A 463 6.06 -19.18 6.46
C GLY A 463 5.97 -20.30 7.50
N GLN A 464 6.98 -21.17 7.53
CA GLN A 464 7.07 -22.26 8.51
C GLN A 464 7.60 -21.80 9.88
N ASN A 465 8.09 -20.56 10.00
CA ASN A 465 8.68 -20.04 11.22
C ASN A 465 7.59 -19.58 12.19
N VAL A 466 7.67 -20.05 13.44
CA VAL A 466 6.65 -19.80 14.46
C VAL A 466 7.24 -19.08 15.66
N ARG A 467 6.53 -18.06 16.16
CA ARG A 467 6.73 -17.48 17.48
C ARG A 467 5.46 -17.57 18.31
N ALA A 468 5.60 -18.07 19.53
CA ALA A 468 4.50 -18.31 20.46
C ALA A 468 5.04 -18.23 21.91
N PRO A 469 4.50 -17.33 22.77
CA PRO A 469 3.67 -16.18 22.41
C PRO A 469 4.49 -15.06 21.76
N LEU A 470 3.82 -14.10 21.11
CA LEU A 470 4.41 -12.86 20.60
C LEU A 470 3.63 -11.65 21.11
N VAL A 471 4.32 -10.68 21.69
CA VAL A 471 3.72 -9.38 22.05
C VAL A 471 3.58 -8.54 20.77
N ALA A 472 2.39 -8.01 20.55
CA ALA A 472 2.12 -7.02 19.51
C ALA A 472 1.44 -5.78 20.10
N VAL A 473 1.71 -4.62 19.51
CA VAL A 473 1.05 -3.36 19.87
C VAL A 473 0.01 -3.01 18.81
N ALA A 474 -1.16 -2.51 19.21
CA ALA A 474 -2.15 -1.98 18.27
C ALA A 474 -1.87 -0.51 17.96
N LEU A 475 -1.81 -0.16 16.68
CA LEU A 475 -1.62 1.21 16.20
C LEU A 475 -2.46 1.46 14.94
N ASP A 476 -2.76 2.72 14.68
CA ASP A 476 -3.30 3.18 13.40
C ASP A 476 -2.24 3.04 12.30
N LEU A 477 -2.56 2.25 11.27
CA LEU A 477 -1.73 2.03 10.08
C LEU A 477 -2.32 2.66 8.81
N ASP A 478 -3.44 3.39 8.89
CA ASP A 478 -4.12 3.96 7.73
C ASP A 478 -3.22 4.91 6.94
N VAL A 479 -2.43 5.72 7.63
CA VAL A 479 -1.44 6.63 7.02
C VAL A 479 -0.43 5.89 6.13
N ILE A 480 0.05 4.72 6.56
CA ILE A 480 0.96 3.90 5.76
C ILE A 480 0.19 3.24 4.61
N ASN A 481 -1.02 2.78 4.88
CA ASN A 481 -1.89 2.11 3.93
C ASN A 481 -2.39 3.01 2.79
N GLU A 482 -2.47 4.33 3.00
CA GLU A 482 -2.70 5.33 1.95
C GLU A 482 -1.64 5.27 0.85
N SER A 483 -0.41 4.84 1.16
CA SER A 483 0.74 4.86 0.23
C SER A 483 1.30 3.48 -0.15
N SER A 484 0.93 2.43 0.58
CA SER A 484 1.44 1.07 0.37
C SER A 484 0.81 0.35 -0.82
N GLY A 485 -0.29 0.87 -1.35
CA GLY A 485 -1.03 0.32 -2.51
C GLY A 485 -1.90 -0.90 -2.20
N PHE A 486 -1.59 -1.64 -1.15
CA PHE A 486 -2.46 -2.67 -0.55
C PHE A 486 -2.35 -2.66 0.97
N ASP A 487 -3.36 -3.24 1.63
CA ASP A 487 -3.47 -3.29 3.09
C ASP A 487 -2.31 -4.00 3.77
N GLN A 488 -1.61 -3.25 4.62
CA GLN A 488 -0.66 -3.72 5.62
C GLN A 488 -1.42 -3.84 6.93
N ALA A 489 -1.61 -5.08 7.36
CA ALA A 489 -2.35 -5.43 8.57
C ALA A 489 -1.48 -5.30 9.84
N GLY A 490 -0.17 -5.16 9.68
CA GLY A 490 0.78 -5.06 10.78
C GLY A 490 2.23 -4.81 10.35
N ILE A 491 3.11 -4.76 11.35
CA ILE A 491 4.57 -4.68 11.21
C ILE A 491 5.16 -5.86 11.96
N LEU A 492 5.98 -6.68 11.30
CA LEU A 492 6.72 -7.78 11.91
C LEU A 492 8.09 -7.24 12.36
N GLY A 493 8.21 -6.98 13.66
CA GLY A 493 9.36 -6.29 14.24
C GLY A 493 10.44 -7.21 14.81
N GLY A 494 11.46 -6.59 15.38
CA GLY A 494 12.65 -7.22 15.95
C GLY A 494 12.37 -8.24 17.05
N ASN A 495 11.25 -8.14 17.79
CA ASN A 495 10.87 -9.16 18.78
C ASN A 495 10.51 -10.52 18.16
N PHE A 496 10.15 -10.54 16.87
CA PHE A 496 10.05 -11.75 16.06
C PHE A 496 11.39 -12.07 15.38
N LEU A 497 11.95 -11.10 14.65
CA LEU A 497 13.11 -11.31 13.75
C LEU A 497 14.39 -11.72 14.47
N ARG A 498 14.61 -11.26 15.72
CA ARG A 498 15.84 -11.54 16.49
C ARG A 498 16.13 -13.02 16.77
N ASN A 499 15.17 -13.90 16.51
CA ASN A 499 15.28 -15.33 16.74
C ASN A 499 15.80 -16.08 15.50
N TYR A 500 16.15 -15.36 14.43
CA TYR A 500 16.55 -15.94 13.16
C TYR A 500 17.81 -15.30 12.60
N ARG A 501 18.53 -16.04 11.76
CA ARG A 501 19.36 -15.48 10.71
C ARG A 501 18.47 -15.18 9.51
N VAL A 502 18.41 -13.91 9.13
CA VAL A 502 17.52 -13.40 8.08
C VAL A 502 18.34 -13.05 6.85
N ALA A 503 18.17 -13.79 5.77
CA ALA A 503 18.85 -13.56 4.49
C ALA A 503 17.87 -13.01 3.46
N PHE A 504 18.28 -11.99 2.71
CA PHE A 504 17.48 -11.30 1.70
C PHE A 504 18.09 -11.42 0.30
N ASP A 505 17.29 -11.83 -0.68
CA ASP A 505 17.54 -11.74 -2.12
C ASP A 505 16.53 -10.74 -2.69
N PHE A 506 16.90 -9.46 -2.68
CA PHE A 506 16.02 -8.38 -3.14
C PHE A 506 15.78 -8.45 -4.65
N LYS A 507 16.75 -8.95 -5.42
CA LYS A 507 16.64 -9.08 -6.89
C LYS A 507 15.49 -10.01 -7.28
N ARG A 508 15.29 -11.09 -6.51
CA ARG A 508 14.18 -12.03 -6.73
C ARG A 508 13.03 -11.82 -5.75
N ALA A 509 13.09 -10.78 -4.92
CA ALA A 509 12.10 -10.46 -3.89
C ALA A 509 11.81 -11.65 -2.95
N ARG A 510 12.86 -12.22 -2.34
CA ARG A 510 12.75 -13.39 -1.46
C ARG A 510 13.51 -13.19 -0.15
N VAL A 511 13.02 -13.83 0.90
CA VAL A 511 13.68 -13.87 2.21
C VAL A 511 13.73 -15.29 2.72
N ARG A 512 14.78 -15.60 3.47
CA ARG A 512 14.91 -16.84 4.23
C ARG A 512 15.15 -16.53 5.69
N LEU A 513 14.43 -17.22 6.55
CA LEU A 513 14.65 -17.21 8.00
C LEU A 513 15.19 -18.57 8.40
N THR A 514 16.38 -18.57 9.01
CA THR A 514 16.98 -19.77 9.60
C THR A 514 16.95 -19.60 11.12
N PRO A 515 16.26 -20.48 11.88
CA PRO A 515 16.23 -20.38 13.33
C PRO A 515 17.65 -20.36 13.91
N ILE A 516 17.90 -19.46 14.84
CA ILE A 516 19.12 -19.51 15.65
C ILE A 516 18.86 -20.57 16.73
N ALA A 517 19.78 -21.52 16.89
CA ALA A 517 19.69 -22.49 17.98
C ALA A 517 19.60 -21.71 19.29
N SER A 518 18.52 -21.90 20.05
CA SER A 518 18.43 -21.35 21.39
C SER A 518 19.66 -21.82 22.16
N GLU A 519 20.33 -20.92 22.89
CA GLU A 519 21.04 -21.34 24.09
C GLU A 519 20.00 -22.05 24.96
N THR A 520 19.97 -23.37 24.84
CA THR A 520 19.11 -24.24 25.62
C THR A 520 19.59 -24.17 27.05
N GLY A 521 18.82 -23.54 27.93
CA GLY A 521 19.06 -23.58 29.37
C GLY A 521 18.44 -22.40 30.11
N GLU A 522 17.24 -22.62 30.62
CA GLU A 522 16.72 -21.98 31.84
C GLU A 522 16.96 -20.46 32.00
N ASN A 523 16.02 -19.65 31.51
CA ASN A 523 15.59 -18.49 32.28
C ASN A 523 14.14 -18.10 31.96
N THR A 524 13.19 -18.94 32.36
CA THR A 524 11.84 -18.49 32.69
C THR A 524 11.92 -17.66 33.98
N GLY A 525 12.40 -16.42 33.87
CA GLY A 525 12.60 -15.55 35.00
C GLY A 525 12.54 -14.10 34.56
N LYS A 526 11.35 -13.51 34.61
CA LYS A 526 11.06 -12.06 34.59
C LYS A 526 12.12 -11.22 33.85
N GLN A 527 12.04 -11.16 32.52
CA GLN A 527 12.64 -10.02 31.82
C GLN A 527 11.80 -8.79 32.14
N GLN A 528 12.30 -7.98 33.05
CA GLN A 528 11.97 -6.56 33.18
C GLN A 528 12.26 -5.92 31.81
N LEU A 529 11.25 -5.85 30.97
CA LEU A 529 11.19 -4.83 29.93
C LEU A 529 11.05 -3.53 30.71
N ASN A 530 12.18 -2.86 30.95
CA ASN A 530 12.15 -1.50 31.44
C ASN A 530 11.26 -0.71 30.46
N GLU A 531 10.25 -0.07 31.01
CA GLU A 531 9.48 1.00 30.38
C GLU A 531 10.47 1.91 29.66
N ASP A 532 10.50 1.93 28.31
CA ASP A 532 11.09 3.03 27.55
C ASP A 532 10.79 3.06 26.05
#